data_AF-G9K581-F1
#
_entry.id   AF-G9K581-F1
#
_cell.length_a   1.000
_cell.length_b   1.000
_cell.length_c   1.000
_cell.angle_alpha   90.00
_cell.angle_beta   90.00
_cell.angle_gamma   90.00
#
_symmetry.space_group_name_H-M   'P 1'
#
loop_
_entity.id
_entity.type
_entity.pdbx_description
1 polymer ?
#
loop_
_entity_poly.entity_id
_entity_poly.type
_entity_poly.pdbx_seq_one_letter_code
_entity_poly.pdbx_strand_id
1 'polypeptide(L)'
;AANWQPRGQDRENVRRLVHLAIGEIQKALAIKPTFELAYIDLADLYAEIGLYAEAEDAFQKVLCRANTNDQLQQVIHYHYGHFQEFHKRSIDNAITHYLKGLKIKTASYTSEKILTALEKLAKRCVRQDVRVVESLSILGFIHKLKGEVSEALQCYEKALRLAADL
;
A
#
# COMPACT_ATOMS: atom_id res chain seq x y z
N ALA A 1 2.80 -6.89 -11.33
CA ALA A 1 3.94 -6.71 -12.23
C ALA A 1 5.19 -7.23 -11.54
N ALA A 2 6.02 -7.99 -12.25
CA ALA A 2 7.28 -8.51 -11.74
C ALA A 2 8.24 -7.34 -11.43
N ASN A 3 9.07 -7.50 -10.40
CA ASN A 3 10.11 -6.57 -9.97
C ASN A 3 11.11 -6.31 -11.12
N TRP A 4 10.81 -5.35 -12.01
CA TRP A 4 11.78 -4.86 -12.96
C TRP A 4 12.76 -3.96 -12.21
N GLN A 5 13.99 -4.42 -12.06
CA GLN A 5 15.08 -3.63 -11.51
C GLN A 5 16.00 -3.22 -12.67
N PRO A 6 15.93 -1.97 -13.15
CA PRO A 6 16.81 -1.49 -14.21
C PRO A 6 18.27 -1.54 -13.74
N ARG A 7 19.18 -1.97 -14.61
CA ARG A 7 20.62 -2.10 -14.31
C ARG A 7 21.44 -1.22 -15.26
N GLY A 8 22.55 -0.68 -14.75
CA GLY A 8 23.46 0.16 -15.55
C GLY A 8 22.75 1.38 -16.14
N GLN A 9 22.88 1.57 -17.46
CA GLN A 9 22.34 2.70 -18.21
C GLN A 9 20.82 2.87 -18.03
N ASP A 10 20.07 1.77 -17.90
CA ASP A 10 18.61 1.82 -17.72
C ASP A 10 18.23 2.48 -16.40
N ARG A 11 19.05 2.29 -15.34
CA ARG A 11 18.79 2.89 -14.03
C ARG A 11 19.01 4.39 -14.05
N GLU A 12 20.04 4.84 -14.76
CA GLU A 12 20.31 6.26 -14.96
C GLU A 12 19.24 6.93 -15.81
N ASN A 13 18.80 6.25 -16.87
CA ASN A 13 17.71 6.72 -17.72
C ASN A 13 16.40 6.83 -16.92
N VAL A 14 16.05 5.81 -16.14
CA VAL A 14 14.88 5.85 -15.24
C VAL A 14 15.00 6.99 -14.25
N ARG A 15 16.15 7.13 -13.60
CA ARG A 15 16.38 8.23 -12.65
C ARG A 15 16.20 9.59 -13.33
N ARG A 16 16.76 9.80 -14.52
CA ARG A 16 16.59 11.03 -15.28
C ARG A 16 15.12 11.31 -15.61
N LEU A 17 14.38 10.31 -16.08
CA LEU A 17 12.96 10.43 -16.40
C LEU A 17 12.13 10.75 -15.14
N VAL A 18 12.44 10.12 -14.01
CA VAL A 18 11.78 10.43 -12.73
C VAL A 18 12.01 11.88 -12.31
N HIS A 19 13.23 12.42 -12.44
CA HIS A 19 13.48 13.83 -12.12
C HIS A 19 12.69 14.79 -13.02
N LEU A 20 12.57 14.48 -14.31
CA LEU A 20 11.75 15.28 -15.23
C LEU A 20 10.27 15.22 -14.83
N ALA A 21 9.75 14.04 -14.52
CA ALA A 21 8.36 13.86 -14.09
C ALA A 21 8.06 14.63 -12.79
N ILE A 22 8.97 14.56 -11.80
CA ILE A 22 8.89 15.34 -10.56
C ILE A 22 8.78 16.84 -10.88
N GLY A 23 9.63 17.36 -11.79
CA GLY A 23 9.62 18.77 -12.18
C GLY A 23 8.29 19.21 -12.80
N GLU A 24 7.72 18.41 -13.70
CA GLU A 24 6.41 18.72 -14.30
C GLU A 24 5.25 18.63 -13.29
N ILE A 25 5.27 17.63 -12.40
CA ILE A 25 4.27 17.50 -11.34
C ILE A 25 4.36 18.68 -10.37
N GLN A 26 5.56 19.15 -10.01
CA GLN A 26 5.74 20.32 -9.16
C GLN A 26 5.17 21.59 -9.81
N LYS A 27 5.33 21.78 -11.13
CA LYS A 27 4.68 22.88 -11.87
C LYS A 27 3.15 22.74 -11.83
N ALA A 28 2.62 21.53 -12.03
CA ALA A 28 1.19 21.29 -11.93
C ALA A 28 0.64 21.62 -10.53
N LEU A 29 1.38 21.29 -9.48
CA LEU A 29 1.04 21.61 -8.09
C LEU A 29 1.15 23.11 -7.78
N ALA A 30 2.05 23.85 -8.44
CA ALA A 30 2.11 25.30 -8.33
C ALA A 30 0.84 25.97 -8.91
N ILE A 31 0.27 25.39 -9.97
CA ILE A 31 -0.98 25.86 -10.60
C ILE A 31 -2.21 25.42 -9.79
N LYS A 32 -2.22 24.15 -9.34
CA LYS A 32 -3.32 23.57 -8.56
C LYS A 32 -2.78 22.87 -7.30
N PRO A 33 -2.61 23.61 -6.18
CA PRO A 33 -2.15 23.04 -4.92
C PRO A 33 -3.10 22.00 -4.32
N THR A 34 -4.36 21.98 -4.78
CA THR A 34 -5.40 21.02 -4.40
C THR A 34 -5.51 19.86 -5.39
N PHE A 35 -4.41 19.44 -6.02
CA PHE A 35 -4.40 18.29 -6.92
C PHE A 35 -3.85 17.05 -6.21
N GLU A 36 -4.73 16.28 -5.57
CA GLU A 36 -4.33 15.16 -4.70
C GLU A 36 -3.60 14.04 -5.45
N LEU A 37 -4.07 13.68 -6.65
CA LEU A 37 -3.43 12.65 -7.47
C LEU A 37 -1.97 13.02 -7.79
N ALA A 38 -1.69 14.31 -8.06
CA ALA A 38 -0.34 14.77 -8.31
C ALA A 38 0.59 14.60 -7.09
N TYR A 39 0.09 14.73 -5.86
CA TYR A 39 0.88 14.41 -4.67
C TYR A 39 1.12 12.90 -4.50
N ILE A 40 0.16 12.05 -4.87
CA ILE A 40 0.33 10.59 -4.82
C ILE A 40 1.41 10.18 -5.83
N ASP A 41 1.34 10.67 -7.07
CA ASP A 41 2.35 10.41 -8.10
C ASP A 41 3.72 10.94 -7.67
N LEU A 42 3.76 12.13 -7.06
CA LEU A 42 5.00 12.70 -6.53
C LEU A 42 5.61 11.81 -5.44
N ALA A 43 4.79 11.28 -4.54
CA ALA A 43 5.22 10.41 -3.45
C ALA A 43 5.81 9.09 -3.98
N ASP A 44 5.14 8.46 -4.95
CA ASP A 44 5.63 7.24 -5.60
C ASP A 44 6.96 7.50 -6.33
N LEU A 45 7.05 8.60 -7.08
CA LEU A 45 8.28 8.96 -7.79
C LEU A 45 9.45 9.24 -6.84
N TYR A 46 9.20 9.94 -5.72
CA TYR A 46 10.22 10.12 -4.69
C TYR A 46 10.66 8.78 -4.10
N ALA A 47 9.73 7.86 -3.85
CA ALA A 47 10.05 6.52 -3.35
C ALA A 47 10.91 5.71 -4.35
N GLU A 48 10.64 5.81 -5.65
CA GLU A 48 11.41 5.15 -6.71
C GLU A 48 12.88 5.59 -6.75
N ILE A 49 13.16 6.88 -6.49
CA ILE A 49 14.55 7.39 -6.45
C ILE A 49 15.18 7.40 -5.06
N GLY A 50 14.50 6.86 -4.04
CA GLY A 50 15.04 6.72 -2.69
C GLY A 50 14.86 7.95 -1.77
N LEU A 51 14.10 8.95 -2.21
CA LEU A 51 13.78 10.15 -1.44
C LEU A 51 12.60 9.89 -0.48
N TYR A 52 12.83 9.02 0.51
CA TYR A 52 11.76 8.51 1.36
C TYR A 52 11.15 9.54 2.30
N ALA A 53 11.89 10.58 2.68
CA ALA A 53 11.35 11.64 3.54
C ALA A 53 10.36 12.51 2.77
N GLU A 54 10.67 12.82 1.52
CA GLU A 54 9.83 13.58 0.61
C GLU A 54 8.60 12.77 0.16
N ALA A 55 8.76 11.46 -0.05
CA ALA A 55 7.64 10.55 -0.28
C ALA A 55 6.67 10.54 0.90
N GLU A 56 7.19 10.41 2.12
CA GLU A 56 6.42 10.45 3.36
C GLU A 56 5.66 11.77 3.53
N ASP A 57 6.33 12.92 3.36
CA ASP A 57 5.70 14.24 3.41
C ASP A 57 4.56 14.40 2.38
N ALA A 58 4.77 13.93 1.15
CA ALA A 58 3.74 13.98 0.11
C ALA A 58 2.50 13.11 0.46
N PHE A 59 2.71 11.90 1.00
CA PHE A 59 1.60 11.06 1.49
C PHE A 59 0.85 11.69 2.67
N GLN A 60 1.56 12.28 3.64
CA GLN A 60 0.91 12.95 4.77
C GLN A 60 0.07 14.15 4.31
N LYS A 61 0.56 14.94 3.34
CA LYS A 61 -0.17 16.08 2.77
C LYS A 61 -1.52 15.70 2.17
N VAL A 62 -1.64 14.54 1.52
CA VAL A 62 -2.93 14.09 0.96
C VAL A 62 -3.83 13.45 2.00
N LEU A 63 -3.27 12.77 3.01
CA LEU A 63 -4.04 12.18 4.11
C LEU A 63 -4.70 13.23 5.00
N CYS A 64 -4.06 14.38 5.22
CA CYS A 64 -4.60 15.44 6.06
C CYS A 64 -5.76 16.23 5.41
N ARG A 65 -6.10 15.96 4.14
CA ARG A 65 -7.15 16.70 3.43
C ARG A 65 -8.52 16.05 3.66
N ALA A 66 -9.36 16.72 4.44
CA ALA A 66 -10.65 16.21 4.91
C ALA A 66 -11.72 15.96 3.82
N ASN A 67 -11.56 16.51 2.60
CA ASN A 67 -12.62 16.55 1.57
C ASN A 67 -12.42 15.61 0.38
N THR A 68 -11.56 14.61 0.50
CA THR A 68 -11.36 13.62 -0.57
C THR A 68 -12.51 12.60 -0.59
N ASN A 69 -13.02 12.27 -1.78
CA ASN A 69 -14.02 11.22 -1.93
C ASN A 69 -13.46 9.83 -1.55
N ASP A 70 -14.36 8.89 -1.26
CA ASP A 70 -14.06 7.51 -0.87
C ASP A 70 -13.04 6.81 -1.78
N GLN A 71 -13.21 6.96 -3.11
CA GLN A 71 -12.34 6.30 -4.08
C GLN A 71 -10.91 6.84 -4.01
N LEU A 72 -10.75 8.15 -3.88
CA LEU A 72 -9.45 8.79 -3.73
C LEU A 72 -8.78 8.39 -2.40
N GLN A 73 -9.54 8.28 -1.31
CA GLN A 73 -9.02 7.79 -0.03
C GLN A 73 -8.51 6.34 -0.13
N GLN A 74 -9.22 5.47 -0.86
CA GLN A 74 -8.72 4.13 -1.17
C GLN A 74 -7.41 4.18 -1.97
N VAL A 75 -7.30 5.06 -2.97
CA VAL A 75 -6.07 5.22 -3.75
C VAL A 75 -4.92 5.66 -2.86
N ILE A 76 -5.11 6.69 -2.04
CA ILE A 76 -4.08 7.16 -1.10
C ILE A 76 -3.59 6.02 -0.20
N HIS A 77 -4.52 5.27 0.40
CA HIS A 77 -4.18 4.16 1.28
C HIS A 77 -3.51 2.97 0.58
N TYR A 78 -3.90 2.68 -0.67
CA TYR A 78 -3.23 1.67 -1.48
C TYR A 78 -1.76 2.05 -1.74
N HIS A 79 -1.53 3.24 -2.27
CA HIS A 79 -0.19 3.71 -2.63
C HIS A 79 0.71 3.84 -1.40
N TYR A 80 0.18 4.40 -0.31
CA TYR A 80 0.96 4.56 0.90
C TYR A 80 1.23 3.21 1.60
N GLY A 81 0.30 2.26 1.56
CA GLY A 81 0.55 0.89 2.01
C GLY A 81 1.66 0.20 1.20
N HIS A 82 1.68 0.39 -0.12
CA HIS A 82 2.74 -0.08 -1.00
C HIS A 82 4.10 0.54 -0.67
N PHE A 83 4.13 1.86 -0.46
CA PHE A 83 5.33 2.56 -0.02
C PHE A 83 5.90 1.99 1.29
N GLN A 84 5.02 1.79 2.27
CA GLN A 84 5.40 1.20 3.56
C GLN A 84 5.94 -0.23 3.39
N GLU A 85 5.30 -1.04 2.55
CA GLU A 85 5.69 -2.43 2.31
C GLU A 85 7.05 -2.55 1.59
N PHE A 86 7.22 -1.87 0.47
CA PHE A 86 8.33 -2.13 -0.45
C PHE A 86 9.53 -1.21 -0.24
N HIS A 87 9.31 0.03 0.18
CA HIS A 87 10.39 1.01 0.35
C HIS A 87 10.80 1.15 1.82
N LYS A 88 9.83 1.29 2.74
CA LYS A 88 10.12 1.39 4.19
C LYS A 88 10.29 0.02 4.87
N ARG A 89 9.83 -1.06 4.23
CA ARG A 89 9.81 -2.43 4.78
C ARG A 89 9.08 -2.53 6.13
N SER A 90 8.08 -1.69 6.34
CA SER A 90 7.23 -1.67 7.54
C SER A 90 5.96 -2.48 7.29
N ILE A 91 5.94 -3.72 7.78
CA ILE A 91 4.78 -4.62 7.66
C ILE A 91 3.56 -4.01 8.37
N ASP A 92 3.77 -3.45 9.55
CA ASP A 92 2.70 -2.93 10.41
C ASP A 92 1.99 -1.74 9.76
N ASN A 93 2.76 -0.81 9.19
CA ASN A 93 2.20 0.34 8.50
C ASN A 93 1.52 -0.07 7.18
N ALA A 94 2.11 -1.01 6.44
CA ALA A 94 1.50 -1.54 5.22
C ALA A 94 0.12 -2.16 5.51
N ILE A 95 0.03 -3.06 6.49
CA ILE A 95 -1.23 -3.65 6.96
C ILE A 95 -2.21 -2.56 7.37
N THR A 96 -1.77 -1.59 8.18
CA THR A 96 -2.62 -0.50 8.67
C THR A 96 -3.25 0.28 7.53
N HIS A 97 -2.48 0.66 6.51
CA HIS A 97 -3.00 1.42 5.39
C HIS A 97 -3.90 0.59 4.47
N TYR A 98 -3.55 -0.66 4.20
CA TYR A 98 -4.44 -1.55 3.46
C TYR A 98 -5.78 -1.75 4.17
N LEU A 99 -5.78 -1.98 5.50
CA LEU A 99 -7.02 -2.11 6.26
C LEU A 99 -7.85 -0.81 6.29
N LYS A 100 -7.20 0.37 6.41
CA LYS A 100 -7.90 1.66 6.31
C LYS A 100 -8.58 1.84 4.95
N GLY A 101 -7.91 1.46 3.86
CA GLY A 101 -8.50 1.49 2.52
C GLY A 101 -9.68 0.51 2.36
N LEU A 102 -9.59 -0.71 2.90
CA LEU A 102 -10.69 -1.69 2.86
C LEU A 102 -11.86 -1.34 3.79
N LYS A 103 -11.65 -0.51 4.81
CA LYS A 103 -12.73 -0.01 5.68
C LYS A 103 -13.73 0.87 4.93
N ILE A 104 -13.29 1.50 3.83
CA ILE A 104 -14.14 2.30 2.95
C ILE A 104 -15.02 1.35 2.15
N LYS A 105 -16.32 1.34 2.45
CA LYS A 105 -17.28 0.33 1.95
C LYS A 105 -17.53 0.38 0.45
N THR A 106 -17.18 1.48 -0.20
CA THR A 106 -17.38 1.67 -1.63
C THR A 106 -16.51 0.68 -2.41
N ALA A 107 -17.13 -0.32 -3.03
CA ALA A 107 -16.41 -1.25 -3.89
C ALA A 107 -15.79 -0.50 -5.07
N SER A 108 -14.52 -0.77 -5.34
CA SER A 108 -13.77 -0.15 -6.43
C SER A 108 -12.63 -1.04 -6.90
N TYR A 109 -12.14 -0.78 -8.11
CA TYR A 109 -10.93 -1.41 -8.61
C TYR A 109 -9.74 -1.27 -7.63
N THR A 110 -9.63 -0.13 -6.96
CA THR A 110 -8.59 0.09 -5.95
C THR A 110 -8.79 -0.79 -4.72
N SER A 111 -10.03 -0.99 -4.26
CA SER A 111 -10.31 -1.88 -3.13
C SER A 111 -9.92 -3.34 -3.42
N GLU A 112 -10.10 -3.82 -4.66
CA GLU A 112 -9.64 -5.14 -5.10
C GLU A 112 -8.12 -5.25 -5.12
N LYS A 113 -7.44 -4.18 -5.56
CA LYS A 113 -5.96 -4.10 -5.51
C LYS A 113 -5.45 -4.14 -4.08
N ILE A 114 -6.08 -3.40 -3.16
CA ILE A 114 -5.73 -3.43 -1.73
C ILE A 114 -5.93 -4.84 -1.16
N LEU A 115 -7.07 -5.48 -1.44
CA LEU A 115 -7.36 -6.83 -0.99
C LEU A 115 -6.27 -7.81 -1.46
N THR A 116 -5.90 -7.72 -2.74
CA THR A 116 -4.84 -8.54 -3.34
C THR A 116 -3.46 -8.28 -2.72
N ALA A 117 -3.13 -7.02 -2.45
CA ALA A 117 -1.85 -6.63 -1.83
C ALA A 117 -1.76 -7.16 -0.39
N LEU A 118 -2.81 -6.96 0.40
CA LEU A 118 -2.90 -7.44 1.78
C LEU A 118 -2.84 -8.97 1.86
N GLU A 119 -3.52 -9.68 0.94
CA GLU A 119 -3.47 -11.15 0.86
C GLU A 119 -2.04 -11.64 0.58
N LYS A 120 -1.35 -11.01 -0.37
CA LYS A 120 0.04 -11.36 -0.71
C LYS A 120 0.99 -11.09 0.44
N LEU A 121 0.83 -9.95 1.13
CA LEU A 121 1.62 -9.59 2.30
C LEU A 121 1.43 -10.61 3.42
N ALA A 122 0.17 -10.93 3.78
CA ALA A 122 -0.14 -11.91 4.82
C ALA A 122 0.39 -13.31 4.48
N LYS A 123 0.19 -13.79 3.23
CA LYS A 123 0.77 -15.07 2.77
C LYS A 123 2.30 -15.08 2.86
N ARG A 124 2.96 -13.95 2.54
CA ARG A 124 4.42 -13.84 2.66
C ARG A 124 4.88 -13.90 4.12
N CYS A 125 4.19 -13.21 5.02
CA CYS A 125 4.48 -13.20 6.45
C CYS A 125 4.35 -14.61 7.07
N VAL A 126 3.26 -15.33 6.75
CA VAL A 126 3.10 -16.74 7.17
C VAL A 126 4.24 -17.63 6.66
N ARG A 127 4.65 -17.50 5.39
CA ARG A 127 5.77 -18.29 4.83
C ARG A 127 7.11 -17.98 5.47
N GLN A 128 7.28 -16.76 5.99
CA GLN A 128 8.52 -16.30 6.61
C GLN A 128 8.53 -16.47 8.13
N ASP A 129 7.47 -17.04 8.70
CA ASP A 129 7.28 -17.21 10.13
C ASP A 129 7.37 -15.87 10.91
N VAL A 130 6.83 -14.81 10.31
CA VAL A 130 6.80 -13.46 10.88
C VAL A 130 5.34 -13.03 11.06
N ARG A 131 4.97 -12.58 12.26
CA ARG A 131 3.60 -12.10 12.57
C ARG A 131 2.51 -13.09 12.12
N VAL A 132 2.72 -14.38 12.42
CA VAL A 132 1.90 -15.47 11.88
C VAL A 132 0.46 -15.39 12.38
N VAL A 133 0.25 -15.09 13.66
CA VAL A 133 -1.09 -14.95 14.26
C VAL A 133 -1.89 -13.85 13.58
N GLU A 134 -1.29 -12.66 13.40
CA GLU A 134 -1.96 -11.55 12.73
C GLU A 134 -2.20 -11.83 11.25
N SER A 135 -1.23 -12.46 10.58
CA SER A 135 -1.35 -12.79 9.16
C SER A 135 -2.43 -13.84 8.89
N LEU A 136 -2.58 -14.84 9.76
CA LEU A 136 -3.68 -15.80 9.69
C LEU A 136 -5.03 -15.13 9.94
N SER A 137 -5.11 -14.22 10.92
CA SER A 137 -6.31 -13.41 11.16
C SER A 137 -6.69 -12.58 9.93
N ILE A 138 -5.71 -11.97 9.26
CA ILE A 138 -5.91 -11.21 8.03
C ILE A 138 -6.38 -12.11 6.88
N LEU A 139 -5.79 -13.30 6.70
CA LEU A 139 -6.24 -14.26 5.69
C LEU A 139 -7.68 -14.71 5.95
N GLY A 140 -8.03 -14.96 7.22
CA GLY A 140 -9.41 -15.27 7.60
C GLY A 140 -10.38 -14.13 7.26
N PHE A 141 -9.95 -12.88 7.47
CA PHE A 141 -10.73 -11.71 7.09
C PHE A 141 -10.93 -11.61 5.57
N ILE A 142 -9.88 -11.86 4.78
CA ILE A 142 -9.95 -11.84 3.33
C ILE A 142 -10.87 -12.94 2.78
N HIS A 143 -10.72 -14.18 3.28
CA HIS A 143 -11.62 -15.28 2.92
C HIS A 143 -13.09 -14.96 3.25
N LYS A 144 -13.34 -14.35 4.42
CA LYS A 144 -14.68 -13.88 4.80
C LYS A 144 -15.22 -12.84 3.81
N LEU A 145 -14.40 -11.87 3.37
CA LEU A 145 -14.82 -10.88 2.37
C LEU A 145 -15.14 -11.51 1.01
N LYS A 146 -14.50 -12.62 0.66
CA LYS A 146 -14.76 -13.39 -0.57
C LYS A 146 -15.96 -14.35 -0.45
N GLY A 147 -16.54 -14.52 0.74
CA GLY A 147 -17.60 -15.50 1.01
C GLY A 147 -17.11 -16.93 1.23
N GLU A 148 -15.80 -17.13 1.36
CA GLU A 148 -15.13 -18.42 1.58
C GLU A 148 -15.15 -18.74 3.10
N VAL A 149 -16.33 -19.07 3.63
CA VAL A 149 -16.58 -19.17 5.07
C VAL A 149 -15.75 -20.28 5.73
N SER A 150 -15.61 -21.44 5.09
CA SER A 150 -14.86 -22.57 5.62
C SER A 150 -13.37 -22.23 5.78
N GLU A 151 -12.78 -21.61 4.76
CA GLU A 151 -11.40 -21.16 4.75
C GLU A 151 -11.17 -20.05 5.79
N ALA A 152 -12.13 -19.13 5.91
CA ALA A 152 -12.07 -18.08 6.91
C ALA A 152 -12.00 -18.65 8.33
N LEU A 153 -12.90 -19.60 8.66
CA LEU A 153 -12.92 -20.26 9.98
C LEU A 153 -11.61 -21.00 10.25
N GLN A 154 -11.10 -21.76 9.28
CA GLN A 154 -9.82 -22.45 9.43
C GLN A 154 -8.66 -21.49 9.74
N CYS A 155 -8.61 -20.34 9.06
CA CYS A 155 -7.59 -19.33 9.32
C CYS A 155 -7.70 -18.77 10.75
N TYR A 156 -8.91 -18.41 11.20
CA TYR A 156 -9.12 -17.89 12.54
C TYR A 156 -8.82 -18.92 13.63
N GLU A 157 -9.24 -20.17 13.46
CA GLU A 157 -8.93 -21.25 14.41
C GLU A 157 -7.42 -21.47 14.56
N LYS A 158 -6.68 -21.48 13.45
CA LYS A 158 -5.21 -21.59 13.47
C LYS A 158 -4.58 -20.41 14.20
N ALA A 159 -5.05 -19.19 13.93
CA ALA A 159 -4.56 -17.99 14.62
C ALA A 159 -4.80 -18.08 16.14
N LEU A 160 -5.99 -18.52 16.56
CA LEU A 160 -6.36 -18.67 17.97
C LEU A 160 -5.54 -19.74 18.69
N ARG A 161 -5.30 -20.90 18.06
CA ARG A 161 -4.45 -21.95 18.63
C ARG A 161 -3.03 -21.43 18.87
N LEU A 162 -2.42 -20.83 17.86
CA LEU A 162 -1.08 -20.25 17.98
C LEU A 162 -1.01 -19.15 19.04
N ALA A 163 -2.05 -18.32 19.16
CA ALA A 163 -2.09 -17.27 20.18
C ALA A 163 -2.25 -17.81 21.61
N ALA A 164 -2.88 -18.97 21.78
CA ALA A 164 -3.03 -19.62 23.08
C ALA A 164 -1.76 -20.35 23.53
N ASP A 165 -0.88 -20.71 22.58
CA ASP A 165 0.40 -21.38 22.82
C ASP A 165 1.56 -20.40 23.10
N LEU A 166 1.33 -19.09 23.00
CA LEU A 166 2.29 -18.00 23.25
C LEU A 166 2.17 -17.46 24.68
#